data_AF-A0A970D7C1-F1
#
_entry.id   AF-A0A970D7C1-F1
#
_cell.length_a   1.000
_cell.length_b   1.000
_cell.length_c   1.000
_cell.angle_alpha   90.00
_cell.angle_beta   90.00
_cell.angle_gamma   90.00
#
_symmetry.space_group_name_H-M   'P 1'
#
loop_
_entity.id
_entity.type
_entity.pdbx_description
1 polymer ?
#
loop_
_entity_poly.entity_id
_entity_poly.type
_entity_poly.pdbx_seq_one_letter_code
_entity_poly.pdbx_strand_id
1 'polypeptide(L)' 'SLSQAQRLRKFSEQGRLSIDTIFAVLSEEKPNQKEQVKFKTEDIRKYFPKSYTSLDMQKTIISLLEKWQRQRERNRGDAR' A
#
# COMPACT_ATOMS: atom_id res chain seq x y z
N SER A 1 -12.97 -7.46 7.95
CA SER A 1 -12.80 -6.04 7.56
C SER A 1 -14.18 -5.42 7.45
N LEU A 2 -14.32 -4.11 7.72
CA LEU A 2 -15.61 -3.42 7.69
C LEU A 2 -16.31 -3.55 6.31
N SER A 3 -15.54 -3.48 5.23
CA SER A 3 -16.02 -3.64 3.86
C SER A 3 -16.60 -5.02 3.54
N GLN A 4 -16.01 -6.10 4.07
CA GLN A 4 -16.54 -7.46 3.90
C GLN A 4 -17.85 -7.64 4.66
N ALA A 5 -17.91 -7.17 5.91
CA ALA A 5 -19.13 -7.23 6.72
C ALA A 5 -20.30 -6.49 6.07
N GLN A 6 -20.04 -5.33 5.46
CA GLN A 6 -21.04 -4.58 4.69
C GLN A 6 -21.53 -5.34 3.45
N ARG A 7 -20.64 -6.04 2.73
CA ARG A 7 -21.05 -6.85 1.56
C ARG A 7 -21.85 -8.08 1.96
N LEU A 8 -21.42 -8.81 2.98
CA LEU A 8 -22.16 -9.97 3.51
C LEU A 8 -23.57 -9.57 3.94
N ARG A 9 -23.71 -8.42 4.61
CA ARG A 9 -25.02 -7.86 4.97
C ARG A 9 -25.90 -7.58 3.76
N LYS A 10 -25.36 -6.98 2.68
CA LYS A 10 -26.12 -6.74 1.44
C LYS A 10 -26.60 -8.04 0.78
N PHE A 11 -25.76 -9.08 0.74
CA PHE A 11 -26.16 -10.38 0.19
C PHE A 11 -27.23 -11.06 1.06
N SER A 12 -27.15 -10.88 2.39
CA SER A 12 -28.17 -11.35 3.33
C SER A 12 -29.51 -10.64 3.13
N GLU A 13 -29.51 -9.31 2.98
CA GLU A 13 -30.71 -8.49 2.75
C GLU A 13 -31.36 -8.80 1.40
N GLN A 14 -30.60 -9.26 0.40
CA GLN A 14 -31.09 -9.65 -0.92
C GLN A 14 -31.56 -11.11 -1.01
N GLY A 15 -31.45 -11.89 0.09
CA GLY A 15 -31.77 -13.33 0.09
C GLY A 15 -30.82 -14.17 -0.78
N ARG A 16 -29.66 -13.62 -1.17
CA ARG A 16 -28.65 -14.26 -2.04
C ARG A 16 -27.40 -14.69 -1.26
N LEU A 17 -27.50 -14.76 0.06
CA LEU A 17 -26.39 -15.20 0.90
C LEU A 17 -26.24 -16.72 0.80
N SER A 18 -25.38 -17.17 -0.11
CA SER A 18 -24.95 -18.56 -0.22
C SER A 18 -23.57 -18.77 0.40
N ILE A 19 -23.24 -20.04 0.68
CA ILE A 19 -21.90 -20.44 1.15
C ILE A 19 -20.83 -19.99 0.14
N ASP A 20 -21.08 -20.11 -1.16
CA ASP A 20 -20.16 -19.65 -2.20
C ASP A 20 -19.93 -18.14 -2.16
N THR A 21 -20.99 -17.37 -1.90
CA THR A 21 -20.91 -15.90 -1.78
C THR A 21 -20.11 -15.48 -0.56
N ILE A 22 -20.28 -16.21 0.56
CA ILE A 22 -19.48 -15.99 1.77
C ILE A 22 -18.01 -16.28 1.50
N PHE A 23 -17.71 -17.40 0.85
CA PHE A 23 -16.34 -17.80 0.54
C PHE A 23 -15.66 -16.79 -0.40
N ALA A 24 -16.36 -16.32 -1.44
CA ALA A 24 -15.85 -15.31 -2.36
C ALA A 24 -15.52 -14.00 -1.63
N VAL A 25 -16.41 -13.48 -0.78
CA VAL A 25 -16.19 -12.23 -0.05
C VAL A 25 -15.05 -12.34 0.98
N LEU A 26 -14.89 -13.51 1.62
CA LEU A 26 -13.82 -13.75 2.58
C LEU A 26 -12.46 -13.99 1.92
N SER A 27 -12.44 -14.56 0.71
CA SER A 27 -11.24 -14.85 -0.08
C SER A 27 -10.74 -13.65 -0.87
N GLU A 28 -11.54 -12.58 -0.99
CA GLU A 28 -11.08 -11.31 -1.57
C GLU A 28 -9.86 -10.77 -0.81
N GLU A 29 -8.78 -10.55 -1.55
CA GLU A 29 -7.59 -9.87 -1.05
C GLU A 29 -8.00 -8.47 -0.62
N LYS A 30 -7.93 -8.23 0.68
CA LYS A 30 -8.35 -6.96 1.23
C LYS A 30 -7.31 -5.93 0.83
N PRO A 31 -7.68 -4.71 0.38
CA PRO A 31 -6.71 -3.68 -0.02
C PRO A 31 -5.76 -3.24 1.11
N ASN A 32 -6.12 -3.52 2.37
CA ASN A 32 -5.24 -3.34 3.53
C ASN A 32 -4.22 -4.48 3.74
N GLN A 33 -4.18 -5.50 2.88
CA GLN A 33 -3.16 -6.56 2.85
C GLN A 33 -1.96 -6.19 1.97
N LYS A 34 -2.02 -5.08 1.21
CA LYS A 34 -0.81 -4.53 0.59
C LYS A 34 0.17 -4.15 1.69
N GLU A 35 1.40 -4.63 1.56
CA GLU A 35 2.49 -4.31 2.49
C GLU A 35 2.70 -2.79 2.51
N GLN A 36 2.47 -2.18 3.67
CA GLN A 36 2.61 -0.74 3.88
C GLN A 36 3.80 -0.47 4.76
N VAL A 37 4.82 0.17 4.20
CA VAL A 37 5.92 0.73 4.99
C VAL A 37 5.47 2.06 5.57
N LYS A 38 5.30 2.12 6.90
CA LYS A 38 4.91 3.34 7.61
C LYS A 38 6.14 4.01 8.19
N PHE A 39 6.29 5.30 7.91
CA PHE A 39 7.30 6.16 8.52
C PHE A 39 6.64 7.10 9.51
N LYS A 40 7.29 7.34 10.65
CA LYS A 40 6.88 8.47 11.49
C LYS A 40 7.27 9.76 10.77
N THR A 41 6.32 10.68 10.66
CA THR A 41 6.56 11.93 9.94
C THR A 41 7.70 12.74 10.57
N GLU A 42 7.83 12.72 11.90
CA GLU A 42 8.93 13.37 12.63
C GLU A 42 10.33 12.89 12.22
N ASP A 43 10.49 11.59 11.96
CA ASP A 43 11.79 11.00 11.60
C ASP A 43 12.26 11.46 10.22
N ILE A 44 11.33 11.65 9.29
CA ILE A 44 11.63 12.06 7.91
C ILE A 44 11.60 13.58 7.74
N ARG A 45 10.73 14.30 8.45
CA ARG A 45 10.50 15.75 8.27
C ARG A 45 11.77 16.58 8.46
N LYS A 46 12.69 16.14 9.32
CA LYS A 46 13.98 16.82 9.55
C LYS A 46 14.89 16.89 8.30
N TYR A 47 14.67 16.02 7.31
CA TYR A 47 15.42 16.00 6.06
C TYR A 47 14.78 16.82 4.94
N PHE A 48 13.58 17.37 5.16
CA PHE A 48 12.82 18.12 4.16
C PHE A 48 12.65 19.60 4.54
N PRO A 49 12.55 20.49 3.54
CA PRO A 49 12.15 21.88 3.79
C PRO A 49 10.80 21.96 4.50
N LYS A 50 10.62 22.96 5.38
CA LYS A 50 9.36 23.16 6.11
C LYS A 50 8.16 23.41 5.20
N SER A 51 8.38 23.89 3.98
CA SER A 51 7.36 24.13 2.96
C SER A 51 6.81 22.86 2.30
N TYR A 52 7.44 21.71 2.48
CA TYR A 52 7.01 20.47 1.81
C TYR A 52 5.72 19.90 2.42
N THR A 53 4.80 19.53 1.53
CA THR A 53 3.63 18.74 1.89
C THR A 53 4.00 17.26 2.06
N SER A 54 3.12 16.47 2.67
CA SER A 54 3.31 15.01 2.76
C SER A 54 3.45 14.35 1.39
N LEU A 55 2.74 14.87 0.38
CA LEU A 55 2.83 14.38 -0.99
C LEU A 55 4.20 14.69 -1.61
N ASP A 56 4.75 15.88 -1.36
CA ASP A 56 6.07 16.25 -1.87
C ASP A 56 7.15 15.39 -1.24
N MET A 57 7.10 15.18 0.08
CA MET A 57 8.01 14.27 0.79
C MET A 57 7.92 12.84 0.21
N GLN A 58 6.72 12.33 -0.02
CA GLN A 58 6.53 11.01 -0.63
C GLN A 58 7.15 10.92 -2.03
N LYS A 59 6.89 11.91 -2.90
CA LYS A 59 7.46 11.95 -4.27
C LYS A 59 8.99 11.97 -4.23
N THR A 60 9.58 12.75 -3.33
CA THR A 60 11.03 12.81 -3.19
C THR A 60 11.61 11.49 -2.69
N ILE A 61 10.98 10.84 -1.69
CA ILE A 61 11.41 9.52 -1.19
C ILE A 61 11.39 8.49 -2.32
N ILE A 62 10.32 8.45 -3.11
CA ILE A 62 10.21 7.53 -4.27
C ILE A 62 11.35 7.80 -5.27
N SER A 63 11.61 9.06 -5.61
CA SER A 63 12.69 9.42 -6.54
C SER A 63 14.09 9.02 -6.02
N LEU A 64 14.33 9.15 -4.72
CA LEU A 64 15.58 8.70 -4.09
C LEU A 64 15.75 7.18 -4.20
N LEU A 65 14.69 6.41 -3.94
CA LEU A 65 14.70 4.96 -4.05
C LEU A 65 14.91 4.50 -5.49
N GLU A 66 14.29 5.16 -6.47
CA GLU A 66 14.52 4.86 -7.88
C GLU A 66 15.97 5.10 -8.31
N LYS A 67 16.57 6.21 -7.87
CA LYS A 67 17.99 6.52 -8.13
C LYS A 67 18.90 5.46 -7.50
N TRP A 68 18.63 5.09 -6.24
CA TRP A 68 19.37 4.04 -5.54
C TRP A 68 19.26 2.70 -6.26
N GLN A 69 18.05 2.30 -6.67
CA GLN A 69 17.84 1.06 -7.43
C GLN A 69 18.62 1.08 -8.75
N ARG A 70 18.54 2.17 -9.53
CA ARG A 70 19.31 2.30 -10.78
C ARG A 70 20.82 2.21 -10.55
N GLN A 71 21.33 2.82 -9.49
CA GLN A 71 22.75 2.75 -9.15
C GLN A 71 23.16 1.33 -8.74
N ARG A 72 22.33 0.64 -7.95
CA ARG A 72 22.57 -0.74 -7.53
C ARG A 72 22.63 -1.70 -8.73
N GLU A 73 21.73 -1.54 -9.69
CA GLU A 73 21.70 -2.38 -10.89
C GLU A 73 22.91 -2.13 -11.79
N ARG A 74 23.37 -0.87 -11.93
CA ARG A 74 24.62 -0.54 -12.64
C ARG A 74 25.84 -1.19 -11.97
N ASN A 75 25.97 -1.06 -10.66
CA ASN A 75 27.08 -1.65 -9.91
C ASN A 75 27.06 -3.20 -9.91
N ARG A 76 25.89 -3.82 -10.13
CA ARG A 76 25.76 -5.27 -10.34
C ARG A 76 26.17 -5.72 -11.74
N GLY A 77 26.08 -4.84 -12.74
CA GLY A 77 26.52 -5.09 -14.10
C GLY A 77 28.05 -5.11 -14.25
N ASP A 78 28.76 -4.31 -13.46
CA ASP A 78 30.24 -4.24 -13.46
C ASP A 78 30.93 -5.39 -12.70
N ALA A 79 30.16 -6.27 -12.04
CA ALA A 79 30.66 -7.41 -11.27
C ALA A 79 30.49 -8.76 -12.01
N ARG A 80 30.26 -8.75 -13.32
CA ARG A 80 30.14 -9.93 -14.18
C ARG A 80 31.19 -9.95 -15.28
#